data_AF-A0A2D4KNS8-F1
#
_entry.id   AF-A0A2D4KNS8-F1
#
_cell.length_a   1.000
_cell.length_b   1.000
_cell.length_c   1.000
_cell.angle_alpha   90.00
_cell.angle_beta   90.00
_cell.angle_gamma   90.00
#
_symmetry.space_group_name_H-M   'P 1'
#
loop_
_entity.id
_entity.type
_entity.pdbx_description
1 polymer ?
#
loop_
_entity_poly.entity_id
_entity_poly.type
_entity_poly.pdbx_seq_one_letter_code
_entity_poly.pdbx_strand_id
1 'polypeptide(L)'
;TTRCMMQAVYFCSGMDSDFHHYGLASPIYTHFTSPIRRYADIIVHRLLAVAIGTDTTYPDLTDKHKLAELCKNLNFRHKMAQYAQRASIAFHTQLFFKNKGEVSEEAYILFVRKNAIVVLIPKYGLEGTVFF
;
A
#
# COMPACT_ATOMS: atom_id res chain seq x y z
N THR A 1 -2.68 -14.67 -6.64
CA THR A 1 -2.73 -13.60 -7.65
C THR A 1 -2.14 -12.28 -7.13
N THR A 2 -2.39 -11.87 -5.89
CA THR A 2 -1.91 -10.60 -5.31
C THR A 2 -0.38 -10.41 -5.28
N ARG A 3 0.42 -11.48 -5.24
CA ARG A 3 1.90 -11.39 -5.20
C ARG A 3 2.55 -10.96 -6.51
N CYS A 4 1.87 -11.17 -7.64
CA CYS A 4 2.41 -10.86 -8.95
C CYS A 4 1.98 -9.47 -9.44
N MET A 5 1.13 -8.78 -8.66
CA MET A 5 0.63 -7.45 -9.02
C MET A 5 1.70 -6.39 -8.72
N MET A 6 1.80 -5.41 -9.60
CA MET A 6 2.60 -4.22 -9.36
C MET A 6 1.95 -3.34 -8.28
N GLN A 7 2.77 -2.61 -7.55
CA GLN A 7 2.30 -1.67 -6.55
C GLN A 7 1.63 -0.47 -7.23
N ALA A 8 0.38 -0.18 -6.87
CA ALA A 8 -0.30 1.04 -7.30
C ALA A 8 0.34 2.28 -6.65
N VAL A 9 0.44 3.37 -7.42
CA VAL A 9 1.09 4.62 -7.01
C VAL A 9 0.24 5.82 -7.38
N TYR A 10 0.33 6.90 -6.60
CA TYR A 10 -0.18 8.21 -7.00
C TYR A 10 0.78 8.87 -7.99
N PHE A 11 0.23 9.63 -8.93
CA PHE A 11 1.00 10.44 -9.86
C PHE A 11 0.25 11.74 -10.18
N CYS A 12 0.97 12.71 -10.73
CA CYS A 12 0.39 13.97 -11.19
C CYS A 12 0.07 13.85 -12.69
N SER A 13 -1.17 14.15 -13.08
CA SER A 13 -1.64 14.11 -14.47
C SER A 13 -0.87 15.02 -15.43
N GLY A 14 -0.14 16.01 -14.91
CA GLY A 14 0.71 16.90 -15.70
C GLY A 14 2.09 16.33 -16.05
N MET A 15 2.49 15.20 -15.44
CA MET A 15 3.82 14.61 -15.58
C MET A 15 3.80 13.19 -16.17
N ASP A 16 2.63 12.55 -16.23
CA ASP A 16 2.43 11.19 -16.75
C ASP A 16 1.11 11.14 -17.54
N SER A 17 1.01 10.19 -18.45
CA SER A 17 -0.14 9.98 -19.35
C SER A 17 -0.85 8.64 -19.15
N ASP A 18 -0.32 7.73 -18.33
CA ASP A 18 -1.01 6.48 -18.02
C ASP A 18 -1.98 6.62 -16.84
N PHE A 19 -3.27 6.65 -17.14
CA PHE A 19 -4.35 6.78 -16.15
C PHE A 19 -5.00 5.46 -15.78
N HIS A 20 -4.66 4.36 -16.47
CA HIS A 20 -5.41 3.12 -16.37
C HIS A 20 -5.12 2.38 -15.06
N HIS A 21 -6.17 1.97 -14.34
CA HIS A 21 -6.04 1.22 -13.11
C HIS A 21 -6.32 -0.28 -13.32
N TYR A 22 -5.25 -1.05 -13.55
CA TYR A 22 -5.32 -2.49 -13.83
C TYR A 22 -6.15 -3.29 -12.82
N GLY A 23 -5.90 -3.11 -11.52
CA GLY A 23 -6.58 -3.89 -10.47
C GLY A 23 -8.08 -3.61 -10.31
N LEU A 24 -8.58 -2.51 -10.89
CA LEU A 24 -10.00 -2.12 -10.83
C LEU A 24 -10.66 -2.16 -12.21
N ALA A 25 -9.91 -2.48 -13.27
CA ALA A 25 -10.36 -2.39 -14.66
C ALA A 25 -11.04 -1.04 -14.99
N SER A 26 -10.50 0.07 -14.47
CA SER A 26 -11.05 1.43 -14.67
C SER A 26 -10.09 2.30 -15.47
N PRO A 27 -10.58 3.16 -16.39
CA PRO A 27 -9.72 4.06 -17.17
C PRO A 27 -9.07 5.18 -16.33
N ILE A 28 -9.64 5.53 -15.19
CA ILE A 28 -9.09 6.52 -14.26
C ILE A 28 -9.54 6.20 -12.83
N TYR A 29 -8.70 6.50 -11.84
CA TYR A 29 -9.02 6.31 -10.43
C TYR A 29 -8.24 7.28 -9.53
N THR A 30 -8.87 7.72 -8.44
CA THR A 30 -8.23 8.46 -7.35
C THR A 30 -8.92 8.18 -6.02
N HIS A 31 -8.24 8.44 -4.90
CA HIS A 31 -8.84 8.32 -3.58
C HIS A 31 -9.50 9.63 -3.13
N PHE A 32 -10.59 9.53 -2.37
CA PHE A 32 -11.39 10.68 -1.92
C PHE A 32 -11.99 10.52 -0.51
N THR A 33 -12.33 9.30 -0.12
CA THR A 33 -13.25 9.02 1.00
C THR A 33 -12.64 9.06 2.40
N SER A 34 -11.36 9.39 2.58
CA SER A 34 -10.70 9.31 3.88
C SER A 34 -9.62 10.40 4.12
N PRO A 35 -9.97 11.69 4.02
CA PRO A 35 -9.03 12.81 4.22
C PRO A 35 -8.35 12.82 5.59
N ILE A 36 -8.99 12.27 6.63
CA ILE A 36 -8.42 12.18 7.98
C ILE A 36 -7.14 11.32 8.03
N ARG A 37 -7.06 10.27 7.20
CA ARG A 37 -5.94 9.30 7.22
C ARG A 37 -5.07 9.31 5.97
N ARG A 38 -5.43 10.09 4.94
CA ARG A 38 -4.68 10.18 3.67
C ARG A 38 -4.62 11.61 3.19
N TYR A 39 -3.39 12.14 3.10
CA TYR A 39 -3.18 13.50 2.59
C TYR A 39 -3.53 13.63 1.09
N ALA A 40 -3.40 12.55 0.30
CA ALA A 40 -3.87 12.53 -1.09
C ALA A 40 -5.35 12.94 -1.20
N ASP A 41 -6.21 12.39 -0.34
CA ASP A 41 -7.63 12.72 -0.31
C ASP A 41 -7.84 14.21 0.01
N ILE A 42 -7.06 14.80 0.93
CA ILE A 42 -7.11 16.25 1.23
C ILE A 42 -6.85 17.09 -0.02
N ILE A 43 -5.86 16.72 -0.84
CA ILE A 43 -5.57 17.42 -2.09
C ILE A 43 -6.73 17.28 -3.07
N VAL A 44 -7.32 16.08 -3.20
CA VAL A 44 -8.50 15.86 -4.06
C VAL A 44 -9.69 16.69 -3.58
N HIS A 45 -9.94 16.77 -2.27
CA HIS A 45 -10.98 17.63 -1.69
C HIS A 45 -10.76 19.11 -2.03
N ARG A 46 -9.53 19.62 -1.91
CA ARG A 46 -9.18 21.01 -2.30
C ARG A 46 -9.39 21.26 -3.79
N LEU A 47 -8.90 20.36 -4.64
CA LEU A 47 -9.05 20.47 -6.09
C LEU A 47 -10.53 20.43 -6.51
N LEU A 48 -11.32 19.57 -5.89
CA LEU A 48 -12.75 19.48 -6.15
C LEU A 48 -13.49 20.74 -5.70
N ALA A 49 -13.17 21.26 -4.51
CA ALA A 49 -13.77 22.49 -3.97
C ALA A 49 -13.51 23.71 -4.87
N VAL A 50 -12.29 23.82 -5.42
CA VAL A 50 -11.94 24.84 -6.42
C VAL A 50 -12.67 24.60 -7.74
N ALA A 51 -12.75 23.34 -8.20
CA ALA A 51 -13.42 23.00 -9.46
C ALA A 51 -14.92 23.32 -9.47
N ILE A 52 -15.59 23.24 -8.31
CA ILE A 52 -17.01 23.59 -8.16
C ILE A 52 -17.22 25.05 -7.71
N GLY A 53 -16.15 25.85 -7.56
CA GLY A 53 -16.24 27.27 -7.21
C GLY A 53 -16.57 27.57 -5.74
N THR A 54 -16.45 26.59 -4.84
CA THR A 54 -16.66 26.78 -3.39
C THR A 54 -15.43 27.29 -2.65
N ASP A 55 -14.25 27.24 -3.28
CA ASP A 55 -12.98 27.71 -2.74
C ASP A 55 -12.10 28.30 -3.86
N THR A 56 -11.02 29.00 -3.48
CA THR A 56 -10.09 29.67 -4.40
C THR A 56 -8.80 28.89 -4.58
N THR A 57 -8.24 28.93 -5.79
CA THR A 57 -6.94 28.34 -6.08
C THR A 57 -5.79 29.13 -5.46
N TYR A 58 -4.63 28.47 -5.29
CA TYR A 58 -3.37 29.10 -4.93
C TYR A 58 -2.23 28.51 -5.79
N PRO A 59 -1.10 29.22 -6.00
CA PRO A 59 -0.09 28.84 -6.99
C PRO A 59 0.42 27.40 -6.86
N ASP A 60 0.68 26.98 -5.61
CA ASP A 60 1.21 25.65 -5.31
C ASP A 60 0.22 24.50 -5.60
N LEU A 61 -1.10 24.77 -5.61
CA LEU A 61 -2.12 23.77 -5.95
C LEU A 61 -2.11 23.43 -7.44
N THR A 62 -1.60 24.33 -8.29
CA THR A 62 -1.56 24.17 -9.75
C THR A 62 -0.17 23.84 -10.29
N ASP A 63 0.86 23.94 -9.45
CA ASP A 63 2.24 23.63 -9.83
C ASP A 63 2.45 22.11 -9.98
N LYS A 64 2.64 21.68 -11.23
CA LYS A 64 2.83 20.27 -11.60
C LYS A 64 4.07 19.65 -10.97
N HIS A 65 5.16 20.41 -10.84
CA HIS A 65 6.41 19.89 -10.28
C HIS A 65 6.28 19.66 -8.78
N LYS A 66 5.69 20.61 -8.05
CA LYS A 66 5.39 20.47 -6.62
C LYS A 66 4.43 19.31 -6.36
N LEU A 67 3.37 19.19 -7.15
CA LEU A 67 2.42 18.08 -7.02
C LEU A 67 3.07 16.72 -7.30
N ALA A 68 3.95 16.63 -8.29
CA ALA A 68 4.66 15.39 -8.59
C ALA A 68 5.63 14.99 -7.48
N GLU A 69 6.34 15.95 -6.88
CA GLU A 69 7.18 15.71 -5.71
C GLU A 69 6.36 15.26 -4.51
N LEU A 70 5.20 15.89 -4.28
CA LEU A 70 4.25 15.48 -3.25
C LEU A 70 3.79 14.04 -3.47
N CYS A 71 3.39 13.66 -4.69
CA CYS A 71 3.01 12.29 -5.04
C CYS A 71 4.15 11.29 -4.71
N LYS A 72 5.41 11.62 -5.08
CA LYS A 72 6.57 10.79 -4.76
C LYS A 72 6.74 10.59 -3.24
N ASN A 73 6.64 11.66 -2.46
CA ASN A 73 6.71 11.58 -1.00
C ASN A 73 5.58 10.73 -0.42
N LEU A 74 4.34 10.91 -0.89
CA LEU A 74 3.19 10.13 -0.42
C LEU A 74 3.34 8.65 -0.74
N ASN A 75 3.82 8.29 -1.94
CA ASN A 75 4.09 6.90 -2.31
C ASN A 75 5.16 6.27 -1.43
N PHE A 76 6.25 7.01 -1.17
CA PHE A 76 7.31 6.55 -0.27
C PHE A 76 6.77 6.32 1.15
N ARG A 77 6.05 7.30 1.71
CA ARG A 77 5.46 7.21 3.06
C ARG A 77 4.46 6.07 3.18
N HIS A 78 3.63 5.86 2.15
CA HIS A 78 2.68 4.75 2.12
C HIS A 78 3.39 3.39 2.15
N LYS A 79 4.43 3.21 1.32
CA LYS A 79 5.23 1.97 1.30
C LYS A 79 5.90 1.72 2.65
N MET A 80 6.49 2.75 3.25
CA MET A 80 7.14 2.64 4.57
C MET A 80 6.13 2.30 5.68
N ALA A 81 4.93 2.89 5.64
CA ALA A 81 3.87 2.56 6.60
C ALA A 81 3.44 1.09 6.51
N GLN A 82 3.33 0.53 5.29
CA GLN A 82 3.04 -0.90 5.11
C GLN A 82 4.15 -1.79 5.67
N TYR A 83 5.41 -1.43 5.47
CA TYR A 83 6.53 -2.18 6.02
C TYR A 83 6.56 -2.13 7.55
N ALA A 84 6.35 -0.96 8.14
CA ALA A 84 6.26 -0.81 9.59
C ALA A 84 5.09 -1.62 10.17
N GLN A 85 3.93 -1.61 9.52
CA GLN A 85 2.78 -2.41 9.94
C GLN A 85 3.09 -3.91 9.90
N ARG A 86 3.68 -4.40 8.80
CA ARG A 86 4.08 -5.82 8.69
C ARG A 86 5.12 -6.23 9.73
N ALA A 87 6.10 -5.37 9.99
CA ALA A 87 7.11 -5.61 11.03
C ALA A 87 6.49 -5.66 12.43
N SER A 88 5.55 -4.75 12.72
CA SER A 88 4.83 -4.74 13.99
C SER A 88 4.02 -6.03 14.20
N ILE A 89 3.29 -6.48 13.19
CA ILE A 89 2.56 -7.76 13.24
C ILE A 89 3.53 -8.92 13.48
N ALA A 90 4.65 -8.98 12.74
CA ALA A 90 5.66 -10.04 12.91
C ALA A 90 6.21 -10.09 14.34
N PHE A 91 6.54 -8.93 14.92
CA PHE A 91 7.01 -8.83 16.30
C PHE A 91 5.96 -9.33 17.31
N HIS A 92 4.70 -8.90 17.17
CA HIS A 92 3.63 -9.34 18.08
C HIS A 92 3.32 -10.83 17.92
N THR A 93 3.46 -11.39 16.72
CA THR A 93 3.33 -12.84 16.52
C THR A 93 4.44 -13.61 17.23
N GLN A 94 5.69 -13.12 17.21
CA GLN A 94 6.78 -13.73 17.98
C GLN A 94 6.47 -13.69 19.49
N LEU A 95 5.97 -12.55 19.99
CA LEU A 95 5.58 -12.41 21.40
C LEU A 95 4.46 -13.37 21.79
N PHE A 96 3.48 -13.59 20.90
CA PHE A 96 2.39 -14.53 21.11
C PHE A 96 2.89 -15.97 21.24
N PHE A 97 3.80 -16.41 20.38
CA PHE A 97 4.35 -17.77 20.44
C PHE A 97 5.32 -17.98 21.60
N LYS A 98 6.01 -16.92 22.05
CA LYS A 98 6.94 -16.98 23.19
C LYS A 98 6.31 -17.60 24.44
N ASN A 99 5.02 -17.33 24.68
CA ASN A 99 4.31 -17.81 25.88
C ASN A 99 3.48 -19.09 25.64
N LYS A 100 3.44 -19.61 24.40
CA LYS A 100 2.62 -20.77 24.04
C LYS A 100 3.36 -22.10 24.00
N GLY A 101 4.70 -22.09 23.94
CA GLY A 101 5.49 -23.30 23.77
C GLY A 101 5.38 -23.89 22.36
N GLU A 102 5.59 -25.20 22.24
CA GLU A 102 5.53 -25.90 20.96
C GLU A 102 4.09 -26.13 20.52
N VAL A 103 3.76 -25.70 19.30
CA VAL A 103 2.43 -25.84 18.70
C VAL A 103 2.59 -26.41 17.30
N SER A 104 1.84 -27.45 16.98
CA SER A 104 1.76 -28.03 15.64
C SER A 104 0.45 -27.62 14.97
N GLU A 105 0.52 -27.17 13.73
CA GLU A 105 -0.65 -26.81 12.92
C GLU A 105 -0.41 -27.18 11.45
N GLU A 106 -1.51 -27.33 10.71
CA GLU A 106 -1.45 -27.57 9.27
C GLU A 106 -0.97 -26.33 8.51
N ALA A 107 -0.14 -26.55 7.48
CA ALA A 107 0.43 -25.52 6.64
C ALA A 107 0.39 -25.92 5.16
N TYR A 108 0.27 -24.92 4.28
CA TYR A 108 0.27 -25.11 2.83
C TYR A 108 1.58 -24.61 2.23
N ILE A 109 2.19 -25.40 1.34
CA ILE A 109 3.38 -24.99 0.60
C ILE A 109 3.00 -23.94 -0.45
N LEU A 110 3.65 -22.77 -0.40
CA LEU A 110 3.46 -21.70 -1.38
C LEU A 110 4.56 -21.67 -2.44
N PHE A 111 5.82 -21.86 -2.03
CA PHE A 111 6.97 -21.83 -2.93
C PHE A 111 7.95 -22.94 -2.59
N VAL A 112 8.53 -23.53 -3.64
CA VAL A 112 9.65 -24.47 -3.53
C VAL A 112 10.90 -23.77 -4.07
N ARG A 113 11.96 -23.76 -3.26
CA ARG A 113 13.29 -23.24 -3.61
C ARG A 113 14.28 -24.39 -3.60
N LYS A 114 15.51 -24.13 -4.11
CA LYS A 114 16.57 -25.15 -4.19
C LYS A 114 16.95 -25.75 -2.82
N ASN A 115 16.90 -24.96 -1.75
CA ASN A 115 17.33 -25.34 -0.40
C ASN A 115 16.28 -25.02 0.68
N ALA A 116 15.04 -24.72 0.29
CA ALA A 116 13.99 -24.34 1.23
C ALA A 116 12.59 -24.47 0.65
N ILE A 117 11.60 -24.60 1.51
CA ILE A 117 10.18 -24.44 1.19
C ILE A 117 9.60 -23.26 1.96
N VAL A 118 8.75 -22.48 1.30
CA VAL A 118 7.98 -21.40 1.95
C VAL A 118 6.57 -21.92 2.18
N VAL A 119 6.14 -21.91 3.43
CA VAL A 119 4.84 -22.42 3.88
C VAL A 119 3.97 -21.30 4.44
N LEU A 120 2.65 -21.44 4.32
CA LEU A 120 1.64 -20.58 4.90
C LEU A 120 0.84 -21.37 5.95
N ILE A 121 0.72 -20.82 7.15
CA ILE A 121 -0.12 -21.34 8.22
C ILE A 121 -1.39 -20.46 8.28
N PRO A 122 -2.53 -20.88 7.72
CA PRO A 122 -3.70 -20.02 7.57
C PRO A 122 -4.29 -19.57 8.91
N LYS A 123 -4.25 -20.44 9.92
CA LYS A 123 -4.80 -20.18 11.26
C LYS A 123 -4.22 -18.91 11.89
N TYR A 124 -2.95 -18.61 11.62
CA TYR A 124 -2.27 -17.42 12.12
C TYR A 124 -1.97 -16.39 11.03
N GLY A 125 -2.32 -16.68 9.77
CA GLY A 125 -1.96 -15.85 8.61
C GLY A 125 -0.46 -15.64 8.46
N LEU A 126 0.36 -16.61 8.90
CA LEU A 126 1.81 -16.49 8.95
C LEU A 126 2.48 -17.25 7.82
N GLU A 127 3.51 -16.64 7.22
CA GLU A 127 4.37 -17.26 6.22
C GLU A 127 5.75 -17.51 6.83
N GLY A 128 6.24 -18.75 6.68
CA GLY A 128 7.54 -19.18 7.18
C GLY A 128 8.37 -19.84 6.09
N THR A 129 9.70 -19.80 6.23
CA THR A 129 10.62 -20.53 5.36
C THR A 129 11.27 -21.64 6.17
N VAL A 130 11.21 -22.87 5.67
CA VAL A 130 11.87 -24.04 6.25
C VAL A 130 13.00 -24.45 5.32
N PHE A 131 14.22 -24.53 5.85
CA PHE A 131 15.41 -24.93 5.10
C PHE A 131 15.62 -26.45 5.21
N PHE A 132 16.14 -27.04 4.14
CA PHE A 132 16.55 -28.46 4.11
C PHE A 132 18.01 -28.62 4.52
#